data_AF-A0A833JBU4-F1
#
_entry.id   AF-A0A833JBU4-F1
#
_cell.length_a   1.000
_cell.length_b   1.000
_cell.length_c   1.000
_cell.angle_alpha   90.00
_cell.angle_beta   90.00
_cell.angle_gamma   90.00
#
_symmetry.space_group_name_H-M   'P 1'
#
loop_
_entity.id
_entity.type
_entity.pdbx_description
1 polymer ?
#
loop_
_entity_poly.entity_id
_entity_poly.type
_entity_poly.pdbx_seq_one_letter_code
_entity_poly.pdbx_strand_id
1 'polypeptide(L)'
;MLKKTAFIVFTSMFMQFTVANAANWGSFSKYGCYSRGQAKMAAILWNIPWGHDWETACAAQPAYINGYYFAHPKACRNHNGVNMWGEWSVPDNTCE
;
A
#
# COMPACT_ATOMS: atom_id res chain seq x y z
N MET A 1 -25.98 -5.69 54.96
CA MET A 1 -24.96 -6.49 54.25
C MET A 1 -24.98 -6.07 52.79
N LEU A 2 -24.04 -5.22 52.39
CA LEU A 2 -24.04 -4.56 51.08
C LEU A 2 -23.34 -5.46 50.05
N LYS A 3 -24.09 -5.94 49.05
CA LYS A 3 -23.58 -6.72 47.91
C LYS A 3 -22.67 -5.81 47.07
N LYS A 4 -21.37 -6.11 47.02
CA LYS A 4 -20.42 -5.43 46.14
C LYS A 4 -20.58 -5.99 44.73
N THR A 5 -21.33 -5.30 43.89
CA THR A 5 -21.38 -5.56 42.44
C THR A 5 -20.06 -5.08 41.84
N ALA A 6 -19.26 -6.01 41.33
CA ALA A 6 -18.03 -5.70 40.61
C ALA A 6 -18.37 -5.22 39.20
N PHE A 7 -18.03 -3.98 38.87
CA PHE A 7 -18.05 -3.48 37.49
C PHE A 7 -16.76 -3.92 36.80
N ILE A 8 -16.87 -4.87 35.87
CA ILE A 8 -15.78 -5.20 34.94
C ILE A 8 -15.71 -4.04 33.95
N VAL A 9 -14.69 -3.20 34.08
CA VAL A 9 -14.37 -2.17 33.09
C VAL A 9 -13.83 -2.91 31.86
N PHE A 10 -14.67 -3.09 30.83
CA PHE A 10 -14.18 -3.40 29.49
C PHE A 10 -13.36 -2.20 29.04
N THR A 11 -12.05 -2.26 29.26
CA THR A 11 -11.13 -1.30 28.67
C THR A 11 -11.22 -1.46 27.17
N SER A 12 -12.07 -0.63 26.55
CA SER A 12 -12.06 -0.37 25.12
C SER A 12 -10.63 0.03 24.78
N MET A 13 -9.87 -0.94 24.31
CA MET A 13 -8.59 -0.71 23.66
C MET A 13 -8.97 0.07 22.41
N PHE A 14 -9.03 1.40 22.55
CA PHE A 14 -9.05 2.31 21.42
C PHE A 14 -7.79 1.99 20.66
N MET A 15 -7.93 1.16 19.63
CA MET A 15 -6.90 0.93 18.63
C MET A 15 -6.65 2.32 18.07
N GLN A 16 -5.61 2.97 18.58
CA GLN A 16 -5.17 4.25 18.08
C GLN A 16 -4.74 3.96 16.65
N PHE A 17 -5.63 4.21 15.70
CA PHE A 17 -5.24 4.36 14.30
C PHE A 17 -4.37 5.60 14.28
N THR A 18 -3.07 5.41 14.56
CA THR A 18 -2.09 6.39 14.15
C THR A 18 -2.26 6.45 12.64
N VAL A 19 -2.90 7.51 12.15
CA VAL A 19 -2.76 7.91 10.76
C VAL A 19 -1.30 8.31 10.65
N ALA A 20 -0.40 7.33 10.50
CA ALA A 20 0.89 7.60 9.92
C ALA A 20 0.56 8.37 8.65
N ASN A 21 1.21 9.52 8.43
CA ASN A 21 1.21 10.14 7.12
C ASN A 21 1.73 9.07 6.17
N ALA A 22 0.80 8.32 5.59
CA ALA A 22 1.09 7.07 4.94
C ALA A 22 1.69 7.44 3.62
N ALA A 23 2.78 6.78 3.26
CA ALA A 23 3.29 6.88 1.90
C ALA A 23 2.12 6.65 0.92
N ASN A 24 2.10 7.33 -0.22
CA ASN A 24 0.99 7.21 -1.15
C ASN A 24 1.51 7.08 -2.57
N TRP A 25 0.80 6.30 -3.36
CA TRP A 25 1.10 6.19 -4.79
C TRP A 25 0.80 7.52 -5.48
N GLY A 26 1.69 7.90 -6.40
CA GLY A 26 1.40 8.89 -7.42
C GLY A 26 0.50 8.32 -8.52
N SER A 27 0.51 8.97 -9.68
CA SER A 27 -0.24 8.48 -10.84
C SER A 27 0.27 7.12 -11.31
N PHE A 28 -0.66 6.18 -11.49
CA PHE A 28 -0.37 4.90 -12.13
C PHE A 28 -0.24 5.09 -13.64
N SER A 29 0.82 4.54 -14.22
CA SER A 29 1.09 4.61 -15.65
C SER A 29 1.33 3.23 -16.25
N LYS A 30 0.70 2.97 -17.40
CA LYS A 30 0.98 1.81 -18.26
C LYS A 30 2.31 2.02 -18.96
N TYR A 31 3.24 1.08 -18.82
CA TYR A 31 4.51 1.12 -19.53
C TYR A 31 4.75 -0.10 -20.44
N GLY A 32 3.74 -0.96 -20.59
CA GLY A 32 3.76 -2.05 -21.54
C GLY A 32 2.74 -3.14 -21.22
N CYS A 33 2.79 -4.23 -21.97
CA CYS A 33 2.07 -5.46 -21.68
C CYS A 33 2.99 -6.47 -20.99
N TYR A 34 2.47 -7.14 -19.98
CA TYR A 34 3.16 -8.24 -19.29
C TYR A 34 2.90 -9.56 -20.01
N SER A 35 1.64 -9.81 -20.35
CA SER A 35 1.15 -10.94 -21.12
C SER A 35 -0.20 -10.58 -21.73
N ARG A 36 -0.78 -11.48 -22.52
CA ARG A 36 -2.16 -11.35 -22.98
C ARG A 36 -3.10 -11.10 -21.79
N GLY A 37 -3.93 -10.07 -21.89
CA GLY A 37 -4.86 -9.65 -20.85
C GLY A 37 -4.23 -8.97 -19.62
N GLN A 38 -2.93 -8.70 -19.59
CA GLN A 38 -2.25 -8.09 -18.45
C GLN A 38 -1.30 -6.97 -18.85
N ALA A 39 -1.52 -5.77 -18.32
CA ALA A 39 -0.63 -4.63 -18.49
C ALA A 39 0.37 -4.49 -17.34
N LYS A 40 1.55 -3.96 -17.67
CA LYS A 40 2.54 -3.52 -16.68
C LYS A 40 2.20 -2.10 -16.24
N MET A 41 1.94 -1.93 -14.95
CA MET A 41 1.66 -0.63 -14.32
C MET A 41 2.79 -0.26 -13.36
N ALA A 42 3.12 1.03 -13.30
CA ALA A 42 4.04 1.56 -12.30
C ALA A 42 3.57 2.89 -11.72
N ALA A 43 3.98 3.19 -10.50
CA ALA A 43 3.74 4.46 -9.82
C ALA A 43 4.86 4.75 -8.83
N ILE A 44 5.18 6.03 -8.63
CA ILE A 44 6.12 6.47 -7.60
C ILE A 44 5.42 6.41 -6.24
N LEU A 45 6.13 5.94 -5.21
CA LEU A 45 5.73 6.06 -3.83
C LEU A 45 6.22 7.41 -3.26
N TRP A 46 5.27 8.27 -2.93
CA TRP A 46 5.53 9.57 -2.32
C TRP A 46 5.35 9.52 -0.81
N ASN A 47 5.84 10.57 -0.14
CA ASN A 47 5.60 10.84 1.28
C ASN A 47 6.03 9.70 2.21
N ILE A 48 7.10 8.98 1.85
CA ILE A 48 7.75 8.03 2.75
C ILE A 48 8.32 8.83 3.94
N PRO A 49 7.94 8.52 5.19
CA PRO A 49 8.43 9.26 6.35
C PRO A 49 9.96 9.23 6.45
N TRP A 50 10.54 10.33 6.92
CA TRP A 50 12.00 10.42 7.07
C TRP A 50 12.54 9.30 7.97
N GLY A 51 13.66 8.70 7.57
CA GLY A 51 14.29 7.59 8.28
C GLY A 51 13.66 6.21 8.04
N HIS A 52 12.56 6.11 7.29
CA HIS A 52 12.02 4.82 6.87
C HIS A 52 12.75 4.28 5.64
N ASP A 53 12.92 2.96 5.62
CA ASP A 53 13.41 2.22 4.47
C ASP A 53 12.38 2.26 3.32
N TRP A 54 12.80 2.68 2.14
CA TRP A 54 11.90 2.95 1.02
C TRP A 54 11.31 1.65 0.46
N GLU A 55 12.13 0.60 0.42
CA GLU A 55 11.80 -0.72 -0.07
C GLU A 55 10.74 -1.37 0.82
N THR A 56 10.92 -1.28 2.13
CA THR A 56 9.95 -1.76 3.13
C THR A 56 8.64 -0.98 3.03
N ALA A 57 8.71 0.35 2.90
CA ALA A 57 7.52 1.18 2.72
C ALA A 57 6.75 0.82 1.44
N CYS A 58 7.47 0.56 0.34
CA CYS A 58 6.87 0.12 -0.93
C CYS A 58 6.23 -1.27 -0.83
N ALA A 59 6.91 -2.24 -0.23
CA ALA A 59 6.39 -3.60 -0.09
C ALA A 59 5.14 -3.67 0.78
N ALA A 60 5.02 -2.77 1.77
CA ALA A 60 3.89 -2.73 2.69
C ALA A 60 2.69 -1.90 2.18
N GLN A 61 2.85 -1.15 1.08
CA GLN A 61 1.83 -0.20 0.63
C GLN A 61 0.83 -0.85 -0.33
N PRO A 62 -0.46 -1.00 0.05
CA PRO A 62 -1.48 -1.49 -0.86
C PRO A 62 -1.78 -0.51 -1.99
N ALA A 63 -2.35 -1.00 -3.09
CA ALA A 63 -2.76 -0.20 -4.23
C ALA A 63 -4.16 -0.59 -4.71
N TYR A 64 -4.89 0.38 -5.25
CA TYR A 64 -6.13 0.15 -5.96
C TYR A 64 -5.99 0.69 -7.38
N ILE A 65 -5.94 -0.19 -8.38
CA ILE A 65 -5.60 0.16 -9.76
C ILE A 65 -6.67 -0.40 -10.68
N ASN A 66 -7.34 0.47 -11.45
CA ASN A 66 -8.37 0.09 -12.42
C ASN A 66 -9.48 -0.84 -11.84
N GLY A 67 -9.85 -0.65 -10.57
CA GLY A 67 -10.87 -1.46 -9.91
C GLY A 67 -10.34 -2.72 -9.20
N TYR A 68 -9.03 -2.96 -9.22
CA TYR A 68 -8.41 -4.13 -8.59
C TYR A 68 -7.61 -3.72 -7.36
N TYR A 69 -7.82 -4.43 -6.26
CA TYR A 69 -7.03 -4.30 -5.04
C TYR A 69 -5.78 -5.17 -5.08
N PHE A 70 -4.65 -4.59 -4.70
CA PHE A 70 -3.37 -5.26 -4.52
C PHE A 70 -2.88 -4.99 -3.11
N ALA A 71 -2.66 -6.05 -2.34
CA ALA A 71 -2.11 -5.92 -0.98
C ALA A 71 -0.68 -5.37 -0.98
N HIS A 72 0.10 -5.66 -2.03
CA HIS A 72 1.46 -5.19 -2.23
C HIS A 72 1.80 -5.11 -3.73
N PRO A 73 2.81 -4.31 -4.13
CA PRO A 73 3.38 -4.37 -5.47
C PRO A 73 3.94 -5.75 -5.80
N LYS A 74 4.07 -6.06 -7.09
CA LYS A 74 4.80 -7.23 -7.57
C LYS A 74 6.32 -7.01 -7.46
N ALA A 75 6.77 -5.77 -7.63
CA ALA A 75 8.16 -5.39 -7.43
C ALA A 75 8.25 -3.95 -6.91
N CYS A 76 9.32 -3.70 -6.16
CA CYS A 76 9.74 -2.36 -5.73
C CYS A 76 11.08 -2.05 -6.40
N ARG A 77 11.18 -0.91 -7.10
CA ARG A 77 12.40 -0.49 -7.78
C ARG A 77 12.88 0.85 -7.26
N ASN A 78 14.05 0.82 -6.66
CA ASN A 78 14.77 2.02 -6.28
C ASN A 78 15.62 2.49 -7.48
N HIS A 79 15.25 3.60 -8.10
CA HIS A 79 16.01 4.17 -9.21
C HIS A 79 17.18 5.01 -8.69
N ASN A 80 18.20 4.34 -8.12
CA ASN A 80 19.43 4.95 -7.60
C ASN A 80 19.20 6.05 -6.55
N GLY A 81 18.22 5.87 -5.66
CA GLY A 81 17.90 6.81 -4.59
C GLY A 81 17.10 8.04 -5.04
N VAL A 82 16.69 8.12 -6.31
CA VAL A 82 15.91 9.27 -6.82
C VAL A 82 14.42 9.10 -6.52
N ASN A 83 13.88 7.90 -6.76
CA ASN A 83 12.47 7.58 -6.51
C ASN A 83 12.32 6.09 -6.19
N MET A 84 11.34 5.77 -5.34
CA MET A 84 10.87 4.42 -5.11
C MET A 84 9.63 4.15 -5.97
N TRP A 85 9.67 3.11 -6.80
CA TRP A 85 8.57 2.74 -7.69
C TRP A 85 7.97 1.40 -7.28
N GLY A 86 6.64 1.33 -7.27
CA GLY A 86 5.91 0.07 -7.27
C GLY A 86 5.60 -0.36 -8.69
N GLU A 87 5.64 -1.67 -8.96
CA GLU A 87 5.23 -2.27 -10.24
C GLU A 87 4.15 -3.34 -10.03
N TRP A 88 3.15 -3.37 -10.91
CA TRP A 88 2.05 -4.33 -10.89
C TRP A 88 1.81 -4.97 -12.26
N SER A 89 1.17 -6.14 -12.24
CA SER A 89 0.54 -6.75 -13.40
C SER A 89 -0.98 -6.61 -13.22
N VAL A 90 -1.61 -5.76 -14.02
CA VAL A 90 -3.02 -5.38 -13.86
C VAL A 90 -3.83 -5.92 -15.04
N PRO A 91 -5.01 -6.51 -14.83
CA PRO A 91 -5.87 -6.93 -15.92
C PRO A 91 -6.18 -5.79 -16.90
N ASP A 92 -5.94 -6.04 -18.18
CA ASP A 92 -6.13 -5.08 -19.26
C ASP A 92 -6.33 -5.84 -20.57
N ASN A 93 -7.53 -5.80 -21.13
CA ASN A 93 -7.90 -6.50 -22.35
C ASN A 93 -7.34 -5.87 -23.63
N THR A 94 -6.71 -4.70 -23.53
CA THR A 94 -5.99 -4.06 -24.65
C THR A 94 -4.60 -4.65 -24.87
N CYS A 95 -4.14 -5.53 -23.98
CA CYS A 95 -2.92 -6.30 -24.14
C CYS A 95 -3.22 -7.64 -24.84
N GLU A 96 -2.76 -7.77 -26.08
CA GLU A 96 -3.00 -8.95 -26.94
C GLU A 96 -1.80 -9.90 -27.02
#